data_AF-A0A6C0BLH3-F1
#
_entry.id   AF-A0A6C0BLH3-F1
#
_cell.length_a   1.000
_cell.length_b   1.000
_cell.length_c   1.000
_cell.angle_alpha   90.00
_cell.angle_beta   90.00
_cell.angle_gamma   90.00
#
_symmetry.space_group_name_H-M   'P 1'
#
loop_
_entity.id
_entity.type
_entity.pdbx_description
1 polymer ?
#
loop_
_entity_poly.entity_id
_entity_poly.type
_entity_poly.pdbx_seq_one_letter_code
_entity_poly.pdbx_strand_id
1 'polypeptide(L)'
;MEIEVTPCLGIGDLLILKMITLSTGTRVTTIHLSHPLMLGFRAYPEQFEQFLRKFLRMLFPETGVDVVETWQTPNHLNDCPQVTPYIYPALRLQTQPWQPPDSWGRYVVVHTKVRFETREQMNHFEQNQRQMLSDFCSHYQDPQHRTIVILGERVAENCVETKNLGITTVYQEWLRLGDGGSGDEGGYGGTLSPLIDWTQDSLNSGNPEYQQFERDLRLIHHADANIVIGIGGALTMCQACSLNTLCYSGPLKEMWWMLSNYPGMYPEMDDFLTAWKQKIYNYPKSNRRT
;
A
#
# COMPACT_ATOMS: atom_id res chain seq x y z
N MET A 1 -5.20 25.51 -14.54
CA MET A 1 -3.96 26.04 -13.96
C MET A 1 -2.83 25.13 -14.40
N GLU A 2 -1.74 25.69 -14.92
CA GLU A 2 -0.53 24.94 -15.26
C GLU A 2 0.51 25.15 -14.16
N ILE A 3 1.21 24.08 -13.76
CA ILE A 3 2.18 24.13 -12.66
C ILE A 3 3.42 23.30 -12.97
N GLU A 4 4.52 23.70 -12.35
CA GLU A 4 5.77 22.95 -12.24
C GLU A 4 5.98 22.54 -10.78
N VAL A 5 6.50 21.33 -10.55
CA VAL A 5 6.57 20.76 -9.20
C VAL A 5 7.86 19.97 -8.97
N THR A 6 8.36 20.01 -7.74
CA THR A 6 9.51 19.21 -7.29
C THR A 6 9.06 18.30 -6.14
N PRO A 7 8.31 17.20 -6.39
CA PRO A 7 7.71 16.43 -5.32
C PRO A 7 8.78 15.77 -4.43
N CYS A 8 8.44 15.52 -3.17
CA CYS A 8 9.16 14.53 -2.38
C CYS A 8 9.07 13.21 -3.16
N LEU A 9 10.20 12.62 -3.54
CA LEU A 9 10.27 11.63 -4.63
C LEU A 9 9.72 10.24 -4.25
N GLY A 10 8.83 10.15 -3.26
CA GLY A 10 8.17 8.92 -2.87
C GLY A 10 7.10 8.49 -3.87
N ILE A 11 6.92 7.17 -4.03
CA ILE A 11 5.85 6.62 -4.87
C ILE A 11 4.48 7.15 -4.43
N GLY A 12 4.24 7.21 -3.11
CA GLY A 12 2.99 7.73 -2.54
C GLY A 12 2.77 9.21 -2.87
N ASP A 13 3.81 10.04 -2.77
CA ASP A 13 3.71 11.48 -3.07
C ASP A 13 3.32 11.73 -4.53
N LEU A 14 3.87 10.95 -5.46
CA LEU A 14 3.54 11.04 -6.89
C LEU A 14 2.13 10.54 -7.20
N LEU A 15 1.65 9.50 -6.51
CA LEU A 15 0.24 9.08 -6.59
C LEU A 15 -0.68 10.18 -6.07
N ILE A 16 -0.33 10.80 -4.94
CA ILE A 16 -1.07 11.93 -4.37
C ILE A 16 -1.13 13.10 -5.34
N LEU A 17 -0.01 13.47 -5.94
CA LEU A 17 0.04 14.48 -7.00
C LEU A 17 -0.92 14.11 -8.16
N LYS A 18 -0.94 12.85 -8.58
CA LYS A 18 -1.86 12.40 -9.63
C LYS A 18 -3.32 12.48 -9.20
N MET A 19 -3.64 12.13 -7.97
CA MET A 19 -4.99 12.26 -7.39
C MET A 19 -5.44 13.72 -7.34
N ILE A 20 -4.58 14.64 -6.91
CA ILE A 20 -4.86 16.08 -6.85
C ILE A 20 -5.09 16.66 -8.25
N THR A 21 -4.22 16.33 -9.21
CA THR A 21 -4.33 16.85 -10.60
C THR A 21 -5.62 16.39 -11.28
N LEU A 22 -6.03 15.13 -11.08
CA LEU A 22 -7.32 14.64 -11.56
C LEU A 22 -8.51 15.31 -10.84
N SER A 23 -8.40 15.55 -9.54
CA SER A 23 -9.46 16.19 -8.74
C SER A 23 -9.70 17.65 -9.09
N THR A 24 -8.62 18.38 -9.44
CA THR A 24 -8.65 19.83 -9.65
C THR A 24 -8.61 20.24 -11.12
N GLY A 25 -8.31 19.30 -12.03
CA GLY A 25 -8.01 19.62 -13.43
C GLY A 25 -6.70 20.38 -13.62
N THR A 26 -5.84 20.43 -12.59
CA THR A 26 -4.53 21.07 -12.68
C THR A 26 -3.61 20.27 -13.59
N ARG A 27 -2.96 20.96 -14.53
CA ARG A 27 -2.02 20.33 -15.47
C ARG A 27 -0.59 20.54 -14.97
N VAL A 28 0.13 19.45 -14.74
CA VAL A 28 1.56 19.50 -14.42
C VAL A 28 2.34 19.52 -15.72
N THR A 29 3.06 20.60 -16.00
CA THR A 29 3.87 20.76 -17.21
C THR A 29 5.25 20.14 -17.04
N THR A 30 5.84 20.30 -15.86
CA THR A 30 7.18 19.80 -15.52
C THR A 30 7.23 19.20 -14.12
N ILE A 31 7.90 18.06 -13.97
CA ILE A 31 8.23 17.44 -12.69
C ILE A 31 9.75 17.39 -12.54
N HIS A 32 10.28 18.11 -11.56
CA HIS A 32 11.69 18.16 -11.24
C HIS A 32 12.06 17.07 -10.24
N LEU A 33 13.00 16.21 -10.60
CA LEU A 33 13.57 15.19 -9.72
C LEU A 33 14.77 15.78 -8.95
N SER A 34 14.67 15.91 -7.63
CA SER A 34 15.79 16.39 -6.81
C SER A 34 16.89 15.32 -6.68
N HIS A 35 18.03 15.55 -7.32
CA HIS A 35 19.18 14.64 -7.23
C HIS A 35 19.73 14.51 -5.79
N PRO A 36 19.89 15.60 -5.00
CA PRO A 36 20.32 15.48 -3.61
C PRO A 36 19.38 14.64 -2.74
N LEU A 37 18.05 14.70 -2.96
CA LEU A 37 17.09 13.85 -2.24
C LEU A 37 17.27 12.37 -2.61
N MET A 38 17.50 12.05 -3.89
CA MET A 38 17.76 10.66 -4.29
C MET A 38 19.03 10.13 -3.63
N LEU A 39 20.12 10.90 -3.64
CA LEU A 39 21.39 10.53 -2.99
C LEU A 39 21.24 10.34 -1.47
N GLY A 40 20.44 11.17 -0.81
CA GLY A 40 20.29 11.14 0.65
C GLY A 40 19.43 9.98 1.18
N PHE A 41 18.47 9.49 0.39
CA PHE A 41 17.43 8.56 0.86
C PHE A 41 17.41 7.19 0.16
N ARG A 42 18.23 6.97 -0.87
CA ARG A 42 18.19 5.75 -1.69
C ARG A 42 19.54 5.06 -1.74
N ALA A 43 19.54 3.74 -1.58
CA ALA A 43 20.74 2.91 -1.69
C ALA A 43 21.27 2.86 -3.14
N TYR A 44 20.37 2.93 -4.12
CA TYR A 44 20.70 2.89 -5.56
C TYR A 44 20.04 4.08 -6.31
N PRO A 45 20.58 5.31 -6.19
CA PRO A 45 19.96 6.52 -6.72
C PRO A 45 19.70 6.48 -8.23
N GLU A 46 20.63 5.97 -9.03
CA GLU A 46 20.49 5.88 -10.49
C GLU A 46 19.38 4.92 -10.92
N GLN A 47 19.29 3.76 -10.26
CA GLN A 47 18.22 2.79 -10.53
C GLN A 47 16.86 3.36 -10.12
N PHE A 48 16.82 4.09 -8.99
CA PHE A 48 15.61 4.77 -8.54
C PHE A 48 15.19 5.89 -9.49
N GLU A 49 16.12 6.68 -10.05
CA GLU A 49 15.80 7.68 -11.06
C GLU A 49 15.16 7.02 -12.30
N GLN A 50 15.73 5.91 -12.78
CA GLN A 50 15.17 5.17 -13.91
C GLN A 50 13.76 4.64 -13.61
N PHE A 51 13.55 4.13 -12.40
CA PHE A 51 12.22 3.73 -11.91
C PHE A 51 11.26 4.93 -11.94
N LEU A 52 11.64 6.07 -11.36
CA LEU A 52 10.80 7.26 -11.29
C LEU A 52 10.45 7.77 -12.68
N ARG A 53 11.38 7.78 -13.64
CA ARG A 53 11.09 8.18 -15.02
C ARG A 53 10.04 7.28 -15.68
N LYS A 54 10.09 5.97 -15.46
CA LYS A 54 9.05 5.04 -15.95
C LYS A 54 7.71 5.30 -15.26
N PHE A 55 7.73 5.44 -13.95
CA PHE A 55 6.54 5.70 -13.15
C PHE A 55 5.88 7.04 -13.50
N LEU A 56 6.66 8.10 -13.70
CA LEU A 56 6.17 9.40 -14.15
C LEU A 56 5.58 9.34 -15.55
N ARG A 57 6.17 8.59 -16.49
CA ARG A 57 5.54 8.39 -17.81
C ARG A 57 4.20 7.66 -17.73
N MET A 58 4.02 6.77 -16.76
CA MET A 58 2.75 6.08 -16.51
C MET A 58 1.69 7.01 -15.91
N LEU A 59 2.08 7.88 -14.96
CA LEU A 59 1.18 8.84 -14.30
C LEU A 59 0.89 10.08 -15.17
N PHE A 60 1.91 10.59 -15.83
CA PHE A 60 1.98 11.90 -16.49
C PHE A 60 2.68 11.78 -17.86
N PRO A 61 2.03 11.11 -18.85
CA PRO A 61 2.66 10.77 -20.12
C PRO A 61 3.09 11.96 -20.98
N GLU A 62 2.53 13.15 -20.72
CA GLU A 62 2.77 14.38 -21.48
C GLU A 62 3.60 15.42 -20.72
N THR A 63 4.08 15.07 -19.52
CA THR A 63 4.78 16.00 -18.62
C THR A 63 6.29 15.87 -18.80
N GLY A 64 6.97 17.02 -18.85
CA GLY A 64 8.44 17.09 -18.86
C GLY A 64 9.03 16.57 -17.55
N VAL A 65 10.16 15.88 -17.63
CA VAL A 65 10.88 15.37 -16.44
C VAL A 65 12.36 15.69 -16.55
N ASP A 66 12.84 16.55 -15.66
CA ASP A 66 14.23 16.94 -15.52
C ASP A 66 14.76 16.62 -14.12
N VAL A 67 16.08 16.73 -13.96
CA VAL A 67 16.78 16.48 -12.70
C VAL A 67 17.40 17.80 -12.26
N VAL A 68 17.20 18.17 -10.99
CA VAL A 68 17.64 19.43 -10.41
C VAL A 68 18.54 19.21 -9.20
N GLU A 69 19.46 20.14 -8.95
CA GLU A 69 20.42 20.10 -7.84
C GLU A 69 19.92 20.82 -6.57
N THR A 70 18.62 21.11 -6.48
CA THR A 70 18.03 21.81 -5.35
C THR A 70 17.33 20.85 -4.38
N TRP A 71 17.45 21.14 -3.08
CA TRP A 71 16.72 20.43 -2.02
C TRP A 71 15.27 20.91 -1.84
N GLN A 72 14.94 22.12 -2.31
CA GLN A 72 13.69 22.80 -1.98
C GLN A 72 12.62 22.70 -3.08
N THR A 73 11.38 22.68 -2.62
CA THR A 73 10.16 22.68 -3.43
C THR A 73 9.28 23.86 -3.00
N PRO A 74 8.89 24.78 -3.89
CA PRO A 74 7.77 25.68 -3.60
C PRO A 74 6.45 24.92 -3.78
N ASN A 75 5.94 24.26 -2.73
CA ASN A 75 4.78 23.37 -2.87
C ASN A 75 3.50 23.96 -2.26
N HIS A 76 2.71 24.61 -3.10
CA HIS A 76 1.33 25.09 -2.85
C HIS A 76 0.30 23.95 -2.91
N LEU A 77 0.72 22.71 -3.18
CA LEU A 77 -0.16 21.56 -3.39
C LEU A 77 -0.65 20.89 -2.10
N ASN A 78 0.01 21.12 -0.96
CA ASN A 78 -0.45 20.60 0.32
C ASN A 78 -1.84 21.14 0.70
N ASP A 79 -2.22 22.30 0.15
CA ASP A 79 -3.50 22.95 0.42
C ASP A 79 -4.60 22.53 -0.59
N CYS A 80 -4.27 21.71 -1.58
CA CYS A 80 -5.22 21.31 -2.62
C CYS A 80 -6.10 20.13 -2.15
N PRO A 81 -7.44 20.23 -2.26
CA PRO A 81 -8.33 19.16 -1.82
C PRO A 81 -8.17 17.91 -2.70
N GLN A 82 -8.01 16.76 -2.03
CA GLN A 82 -8.00 15.45 -2.67
C GLN A 82 -9.43 14.90 -2.71
N VAL A 83 -10.06 14.93 -3.89
CA VAL A 83 -11.45 14.48 -4.08
C VAL A 83 -11.50 13.10 -4.76
N THR A 84 -10.44 12.73 -5.50
CA THR A 84 -10.37 11.49 -6.29
C THR A 84 -9.27 10.57 -5.75
N PRO A 85 -9.59 9.67 -4.80
CA PRO A 85 -8.61 8.77 -4.22
C PRO A 85 -8.25 7.61 -5.16
N TYR A 86 -9.18 7.17 -6.02
CA TYR A 86 -9.00 6.02 -6.90
C TYR A 86 -8.71 6.46 -8.34
N ILE A 87 -7.55 6.08 -8.86
CA ILE A 87 -7.02 6.56 -10.14
C ILE A 87 -6.54 5.45 -11.08
N TYR A 88 -6.69 4.17 -10.71
CA TYR A 88 -6.22 3.03 -11.51
C TYR A 88 -6.62 3.10 -13.00
N PRO A 89 -7.89 3.41 -13.35
CA PRO A 89 -8.30 3.45 -14.76
C PRO A 89 -7.63 4.57 -15.57
N ALA A 90 -7.03 5.56 -14.89
CA ALA A 90 -6.30 6.66 -15.51
C ALA A 90 -4.79 6.38 -15.67
N LEU A 91 -4.29 5.24 -15.18
CA LEU A 91 -2.88 4.86 -15.28
C LEU A 91 -2.57 4.26 -16.66
N ARG A 92 -1.48 4.70 -17.30
CA ARG A 92 -1.01 4.14 -18.58
C ARG A 92 0.04 3.05 -18.37
N LEU A 93 -0.39 1.87 -17.92
CA LEU A 93 0.49 0.71 -17.69
C LEU A 93 1.18 0.29 -19.00
N GLN A 94 2.50 0.09 -18.96
CA GLN A 94 3.34 -0.07 -20.16
C GLN A 94 3.57 -1.54 -20.55
N THR A 95 3.50 -2.48 -19.61
CA THR A 95 3.76 -3.91 -19.86
C THR A 95 2.52 -4.68 -20.31
N GLN A 96 2.75 -5.79 -21.02
CA GLN A 96 1.70 -6.78 -21.31
C GLN A 96 1.00 -7.20 -20.01
N PRO A 97 -0.30 -7.53 -20.06
CA PRO A 97 -1.07 -7.80 -18.85
C PRO A 97 -0.58 -9.09 -18.21
N TRP A 98 0.35 -8.97 -17.28
CA TRP A 98 0.51 -10.00 -16.26
C TRP A 98 -0.82 -10.08 -15.51
N GLN A 99 -1.37 -11.27 -15.41
CA GLN A 99 -2.61 -11.55 -14.68
C GLN A 99 -2.30 -12.53 -13.56
N PRO A 100 -2.95 -12.39 -12.39
CA PRO A 100 -2.94 -13.45 -11.39
C PRO A 100 -3.38 -14.77 -12.02
N PRO A 101 -2.74 -15.90 -11.69
CA PRO A 101 -3.16 -17.21 -12.18
C PRO A 101 -4.64 -17.50 -11.85
N ASP A 102 -5.38 -18.06 -12.80
CA ASP A 102 -6.79 -18.45 -12.60
C ASP A 102 -6.98 -19.39 -11.40
N SER A 103 -5.95 -20.19 -11.08
CA SER A 103 -5.94 -21.10 -9.94
C SER A 103 -6.07 -20.42 -8.58
N TRP A 104 -5.80 -19.12 -8.49
CA TRP A 104 -5.96 -18.36 -7.25
C TRP A 104 -7.43 -18.05 -6.96
N GLY A 105 -8.28 -18.10 -7.99
CA GLY A 105 -9.69 -17.75 -7.89
C GLY A 105 -9.89 -16.34 -7.32
N ARG A 106 -10.72 -16.22 -6.29
CA ARG A 106 -10.91 -14.98 -5.54
C ARG A 106 -9.81 -14.86 -4.48
N TYR A 107 -9.19 -13.70 -4.38
CA TYR A 107 -8.11 -13.49 -3.44
C TYR A 107 -8.19 -12.14 -2.72
N VAL A 108 -7.60 -12.09 -1.54
CA VAL A 108 -7.35 -10.85 -0.78
C VAL A 108 -5.84 -10.63 -0.69
N VAL A 109 -5.42 -9.37 -0.63
CA VAL A 109 -4.01 -9.01 -0.44
C VAL A 109 -3.83 -8.46 0.96
N VAL A 110 -2.84 -8.95 1.69
CA VAL A 110 -2.42 -8.40 2.98
C VAL A 110 -1.04 -7.78 2.82
N HIS A 111 -0.89 -6.53 3.28
CA HIS A 111 0.35 -5.76 3.14
C HIS A 111 1.20 -5.87 4.40
N THR A 112 2.50 -6.11 4.25
CA THR A 112 3.39 -6.36 5.41
C THR A 112 3.91 -5.09 6.08
N LYS A 113 4.16 -4.02 5.33
CA LYS A 113 4.77 -2.79 5.85
C LYS A 113 3.82 -2.06 6.81
N VAL A 114 4.33 -1.67 7.98
CA VAL A 114 3.58 -0.91 8.99
C VAL A 114 4.32 0.37 9.37
N ARG A 115 3.55 1.46 9.47
CA ARG A 115 3.96 2.76 10.00
C ARG A 115 2.74 3.49 10.55
N PHE A 116 2.84 4.12 11.71
CA PHE A 116 1.84 5.06 12.21
C PHE A 116 2.34 6.50 12.11
N GLU A 117 1.43 7.46 12.33
CA GLU A 117 1.72 8.89 12.25
C GLU A 117 2.80 9.29 13.25
N THR A 118 2.76 8.73 14.46
CA THR A 118 3.71 9.05 15.54
C THR A 118 4.43 7.82 16.07
N ARG A 119 5.62 8.04 16.66
CA ARG A 119 6.40 6.99 17.34
C ARG A 119 5.66 6.41 18.55
N GLU A 120 4.87 7.22 19.24
CA GLU A 120 4.03 6.79 20.36
C GLU A 120 2.99 5.76 19.90
N GLN A 121 2.32 6.01 18.77
CA GLN A 121 1.39 5.05 18.17
C GLN A 121 2.08 3.77 17.72
N MET A 122 3.27 3.86 17.10
CA MET A 122 4.06 2.66 16.80
C MET A 122 4.37 1.84 18.05
N ASN A 123 4.78 2.49 19.14
CA ASN A 123 5.06 1.81 20.40
C ASN A 123 3.79 1.17 20.97
N HIS A 124 2.66 1.87 20.93
CA HIS A 124 1.37 1.35 21.38
C HIS A 124 0.97 0.10 20.59
N PHE A 125 1.10 0.15 19.25
CA PHE A 125 0.83 -1.00 18.39
C PHE A 125 1.71 -2.20 18.76
N GLU A 126 3.03 -2.02 18.82
CA GLU A 126 3.97 -3.11 19.13
C GLU A 126 3.72 -3.72 20.52
N GLN A 127 3.37 -2.90 21.52
CA GLN A 127 3.18 -3.36 22.90
C GLN A 127 1.80 -3.99 23.16
N ASN A 128 0.74 -3.51 22.49
CA ASN A 128 -0.63 -3.83 22.88
C ASN A 128 -1.46 -4.49 21.79
N GLN A 129 -1.22 -4.16 20.52
CA GLN A 129 -2.13 -4.53 19.42
C GLN A 129 -1.53 -5.56 18.46
N ARG A 130 -0.20 -5.65 18.38
CA ARG A 130 0.48 -6.64 17.55
C ARG A 130 0.17 -8.07 18.01
N GLN A 131 0.12 -8.31 19.32
CA GLN A 131 -0.30 -9.60 19.86
C GLN A 131 -1.75 -9.91 19.51
N MET A 132 -2.66 -8.93 19.62
CA MET A 132 -4.06 -9.09 19.22
C MET A 132 -4.19 -9.47 17.74
N LEU A 133 -3.39 -8.83 16.86
CA LEU A 133 -3.34 -9.19 15.45
C LEU A 133 -2.81 -10.61 15.23
N SER A 134 -1.74 -10.98 15.92
CA SER A 134 -1.16 -12.33 15.88
C SER A 134 -2.17 -13.39 16.32
N ASP A 135 -2.90 -13.13 17.41
CA ASP A 135 -3.94 -14.02 17.92
C ASP A 135 -5.08 -14.15 16.93
N PHE A 136 -5.54 -13.03 16.35
CA PHE A 136 -6.54 -13.06 15.28
C PHE A 136 -6.08 -13.94 14.12
N CYS A 137 -4.87 -13.73 13.59
CA CYS A 137 -4.37 -14.45 12.43
C CYS A 137 -4.22 -15.96 12.68
N SER A 138 -3.83 -16.34 13.90
CA SER A 138 -3.64 -17.76 14.27
C SER A 138 -4.96 -18.55 14.33
N HIS A 139 -6.09 -17.86 14.56
CA HIS A 139 -7.42 -18.47 14.69
C HIS A 139 -8.36 -18.12 13.52
N TYR A 140 -7.92 -17.27 12.62
CA TYR A 140 -8.75 -16.82 11.52
C TYR A 140 -8.93 -17.92 10.48
N GLN A 141 -10.19 -18.16 10.09
CA GLN A 141 -10.55 -19.05 9.00
C GLN A 141 -11.40 -18.27 8.01
N ASP A 142 -11.04 -18.33 6.72
CA ASP A 142 -11.87 -17.73 5.68
C ASP A 142 -13.02 -18.68 5.32
N PRO A 143 -14.29 -18.33 5.62
CA PRO A 143 -15.46 -19.14 5.27
C PRO A 143 -15.64 -19.32 3.75
N GLN A 144 -15.04 -18.45 2.94
CA GLN A 144 -15.12 -18.50 1.47
C GLN A 144 -13.90 -19.15 0.82
N HIS A 145 -12.92 -19.63 1.61
CA HIS A 145 -11.67 -20.25 1.15
C HIS A 145 -10.96 -19.45 0.05
N ARG A 146 -10.87 -18.12 0.21
CA ARG A 146 -10.13 -17.29 -0.74
C ARG A 146 -8.64 -17.49 -0.56
N THR A 147 -7.91 -17.25 -1.64
CA THR A 147 -6.46 -17.17 -1.58
C THR A 147 -6.05 -15.90 -0.82
N ILE A 148 -5.12 -16.01 0.11
CA ILE A 148 -4.51 -14.86 0.80
C ILE A 148 -3.13 -14.64 0.20
N VAL A 149 -2.93 -13.48 -0.41
CA VAL A 149 -1.65 -13.07 -0.98
C VAL A 149 -0.95 -12.12 0.00
N ILE A 150 0.23 -12.50 0.49
CA ILE A 150 1.08 -11.62 1.29
C ILE A 150 1.96 -10.80 0.36
N LEU A 151 1.91 -9.47 0.49
CA LEU A 151 2.62 -8.54 -0.39
C LEU A 151 3.42 -7.51 0.42
N GLY A 152 4.64 -7.22 -0.03
CA GLY A 152 5.56 -6.26 0.62
C GLY A 152 6.89 -6.92 0.97
N GLU A 153 7.44 -6.56 2.11
CA GLU A 153 8.76 -7.00 2.55
C GLU A 153 8.71 -7.84 3.83
N ARG A 154 9.58 -8.85 3.91
CA ARG A 154 9.72 -9.76 5.08
C ARG A 154 10.40 -9.08 6.26
N VAL A 155 11.31 -8.16 5.98
CA VAL A 155 12.11 -7.43 6.97
C VAL A 155 12.18 -5.94 6.59
N ALA A 156 11.99 -5.08 7.59
CA ALA A 156 12.30 -3.66 7.46
C ALA A 156 13.82 -3.46 7.65
N GLU A 157 14.53 -3.04 6.60
CA GLU A 157 15.96 -2.78 6.68
C GLU A 157 16.29 -1.63 7.64
N ASN A 158 17.50 -1.62 8.17
CA ASN A 158 17.96 -0.59 9.10
C ASN A 158 18.49 0.66 8.37
N CYS A 159 17.62 1.40 7.68
CA CYS A 159 17.97 2.61 6.94
C CYS A 159 17.49 3.90 7.66
N VAL A 160 17.89 5.06 7.13
CA VAL A 160 17.50 6.37 7.70
C VAL A 160 15.98 6.52 7.75
N GLU A 161 15.29 6.12 6.69
CA GLU A 161 13.83 6.19 6.59
C GLU A 161 13.16 5.32 7.66
N THR A 162 13.56 4.05 7.80
CA THR A 162 12.95 3.14 8.77
C THR A 162 13.23 3.54 10.22
N LYS A 163 14.44 4.04 10.52
CA LYS A 163 14.78 4.58 11.85
C LYS A 163 13.94 5.80 12.21
N ASN A 164 13.86 6.78 11.30
CA ASN A 164 13.20 8.04 11.59
C ASN A 164 11.67 7.89 11.64
N LEU A 165 11.11 7.02 10.80
CA LEU A 165 9.67 6.83 10.68
C LEU A 165 9.13 5.64 11.49
N GLY A 166 10.00 4.89 12.16
CA GLY A 166 9.63 3.72 12.96
C GLY A 166 8.98 2.61 12.14
N ILE A 167 9.37 2.47 10.86
CA ILE A 167 8.78 1.48 9.95
C ILE A 167 9.15 0.07 10.41
N THR A 168 8.17 -0.82 10.40
CA THR A 168 8.29 -2.24 10.77
C THR A 168 7.49 -3.10 9.79
N THR A 169 7.43 -4.41 10.05
CA THR A 169 6.67 -5.38 9.25
C THR A 169 5.83 -6.29 10.14
N VAL A 170 4.64 -6.66 9.65
CA VAL A 170 3.75 -7.68 10.22
C VAL A 170 3.73 -8.98 9.40
N TYR A 171 4.78 -9.23 8.63
CA TYR A 171 4.93 -10.44 7.82
C TYR A 171 4.72 -11.74 8.61
N GLN A 172 5.28 -11.82 9.82
CA GLN A 172 5.18 -13.01 10.68
C GLN A 172 3.75 -13.26 11.16
N GLU A 173 2.98 -12.20 11.39
CA GLU A 173 1.57 -12.29 11.73
C GLU A 173 0.75 -12.82 10.54
N TRP A 174 1.05 -12.36 9.32
CA TRP A 174 0.37 -12.83 8.11
C TRP A 174 0.68 -14.28 7.76
N LEU A 175 1.89 -14.78 8.02
CA LEU A 175 2.21 -16.20 7.80
C LEU A 175 1.28 -17.13 8.59
N ARG A 176 0.86 -16.72 9.79
CA ARG A 176 -0.03 -17.51 10.67
C ARG A 176 -1.41 -17.76 10.06
N LEU A 177 -1.83 -16.97 9.07
CA LEU A 177 -3.08 -17.19 8.33
C LEU A 177 -3.05 -18.50 7.53
N GLY A 178 -1.86 -19.00 7.17
CA GLY A 178 -1.67 -20.27 6.45
C GLY A 178 -1.45 -21.49 7.34
N ASP A 179 -1.11 -21.28 8.62
CA ASP A 179 -0.73 -22.37 9.54
C ASP A 179 -1.92 -23.06 10.20
N GLY A 180 -3.12 -22.47 10.08
CA GLY A 180 -4.38 -22.90 10.69
C GLY A 180 -4.23 -23.59 12.03
N GLY A 181 -4.02 -22.79 13.08
CA GLY A 181 -4.12 -23.21 14.46
C GLY A 181 -3.59 -24.63 14.73
N SER A 182 -2.28 -24.84 14.62
CA SER A 182 -1.63 -26.10 15.05
C SER A 182 -1.57 -26.23 16.58
N GLY A 183 -2.67 -25.94 17.28
CA GLY A 183 -2.71 -25.70 18.72
C GLY A 183 -3.78 -26.45 19.51
N ASP A 184 -4.63 -27.27 18.89
CA ASP A 184 -5.55 -28.15 19.63
C ASP A 184 -5.63 -29.53 18.98
N GLU A 185 -5.30 -30.57 19.75
CA GLU A 185 -5.46 -32.00 19.44
C GLU A 185 -6.94 -32.44 19.34
N GLY A 186 -7.87 -31.51 19.09
CA GLY A 186 -9.30 -31.73 18.96
C GLY A 186 -9.74 -31.57 17.51
N GLY A 187 -9.95 -32.69 16.82
CA GLY A 187 -10.27 -32.71 15.39
C GLY A 187 -11.45 -31.83 14.97
N TYR A 188 -11.14 -30.72 14.31
CA TYR A 188 -11.98 -30.09 13.31
C TYR A 188 -11.13 -29.82 12.07
N GLY A 189 -11.33 -30.63 11.03
CA GLY A 189 -10.68 -30.48 9.73
C GLY A 189 -11.19 -29.26 8.96
N GLY A 190 -10.78 -28.07 9.38
CA GLY A 190 -10.99 -26.83 8.63
C GLY A 190 -9.99 -26.73 7.49
N THR A 191 -10.47 -26.55 6.26
CA THR A 191 -9.62 -26.35 5.08
C THR A 191 -8.90 -25.01 5.18
N LEU A 192 -7.57 -25.03 5.24
CA LEU A 192 -6.70 -23.85 5.27
C LEU A 192 -6.97 -22.94 4.08
N SER A 193 -6.96 -21.62 4.29
CA SER A 193 -6.93 -20.65 3.19
C SER A 193 -5.61 -20.82 2.43
N PRO A 194 -5.61 -20.95 1.09
CA PRO A 194 -4.37 -21.00 0.33
C PRO A 194 -3.57 -19.71 0.55
N LEU A 195 -2.33 -19.84 1.06
CA LEU A 195 -1.44 -18.71 1.30
C LEU A 195 -0.41 -18.62 0.16
N ILE A 196 -0.26 -17.42 -0.40
CA ILE A 196 0.75 -17.14 -1.41
C ILE A 196 1.65 -16.03 -0.91
N ASP A 197 2.91 -16.37 -0.66
CA ASP A 197 3.93 -15.42 -0.26
C ASP A 197 4.58 -14.76 -1.49
N TRP A 198 4.23 -13.49 -1.74
CA TRP A 198 4.81 -12.64 -2.77
C TRP A 198 5.70 -11.54 -2.17
N THR A 199 6.24 -11.78 -0.98
CA THR A 199 7.11 -10.81 -0.32
C THR A 199 8.53 -10.80 -0.91
N GLN A 200 9.20 -9.68 -0.69
CA GLN A 200 10.63 -9.49 -0.94
C GLN A 200 11.40 -9.68 0.37
N ASP A 201 12.66 -10.11 0.29
CA ASP A 201 13.46 -10.39 1.48
C ASP A 201 13.64 -9.16 2.38
N SER A 202 13.87 -7.99 1.78
CA SER A 202 14.16 -6.78 2.54
C SER A 202 13.63 -5.52 1.86
N LEU A 203 13.30 -4.53 2.69
CA LEU A 203 12.95 -3.18 2.26
C LEU A 203 14.20 -2.42 1.80
N ASN A 204 14.73 -2.81 0.63
CA ASN A 204 15.66 -1.97 -0.10
C ASN A 204 14.91 -0.69 -0.48
N SER A 205 15.44 0.48 -0.11
CA SER A 205 14.82 1.81 -0.27
C SER A 205 14.22 2.09 -1.66
N GLY A 206 12.99 1.62 -1.89
CA GLY A 206 12.31 1.62 -3.18
C GLY A 206 12.60 0.36 -4.00
N ASN A 207 11.54 -0.31 -4.46
CA ASN A 207 11.64 -1.40 -5.42
C ASN A 207 12.32 -0.87 -6.70
N PRO A 208 13.55 -1.31 -7.05
CA PRO A 208 14.24 -0.82 -8.25
C PRO A 208 13.59 -1.38 -9.53
N GLU A 209 12.80 -2.44 -9.42
CA GLU A 209 12.22 -3.15 -10.54
C GLU A 209 10.82 -2.63 -10.85
N TYR A 210 10.75 -1.73 -11.85
CA TYR A 210 9.49 -1.18 -12.32
C TYR A 210 8.46 -2.25 -12.75
N GLN A 211 8.92 -3.36 -13.32
CA GLN A 211 8.04 -4.47 -13.72
C GLN A 211 7.38 -5.15 -12.52
N GLN A 212 8.13 -5.32 -11.43
CA GLN A 212 7.59 -5.84 -10.19
C GLN A 212 6.57 -4.88 -9.58
N PHE A 213 6.85 -3.58 -9.60
CA PHE A 213 5.89 -2.57 -9.17
C PHE A 213 4.60 -2.61 -10.00
N GLU A 214 4.68 -2.66 -11.33
CA GLU A 214 3.47 -2.78 -12.18
C GLU A 214 2.68 -4.06 -11.88
N ARG A 215 3.36 -5.18 -11.63
CA ARG A 215 2.72 -6.43 -11.20
C ARG A 215 1.99 -6.25 -9.88
N ASP A 216 2.63 -5.62 -8.89
CA ASP A 216 2.04 -5.37 -7.58
C ASP A 216 0.81 -4.46 -7.68
N LEU A 217 0.82 -3.44 -8.55
CA LEU A 217 -0.37 -2.62 -8.84
C LEU A 217 -1.54 -3.44 -9.40
N ARG A 218 -1.26 -4.43 -10.27
CA ARG A 218 -2.29 -5.33 -10.82
C ARG A 218 -2.83 -6.28 -9.75
N LEU A 219 -1.97 -6.83 -8.90
CA LEU A 219 -2.37 -7.63 -7.75
C LEU A 219 -3.33 -6.85 -6.84
N ILE A 220 -2.97 -5.62 -6.50
CA ILE A 220 -3.79 -4.72 -5.68
C ILE A 220 -5.13 -4.43 -6.36
N HIS A 221 -5.12 -4.11 -7.65
CA HIS A 221 -6.34 -3.74 -8.36
C HIS A 221 -7.37 -4.87 -8.46
N HIS A 222 -6.91 -6.09 -8.74
CA HIS A 222 -7.78 -7.24 -9.00
C HIS A 222 -8.17 -8.02 -7.74
N ALA A 223 -7.66 -7.65 -6.56
CA ALA A 223 -8.03 -8.28 -5.30
C ALA A 223 -9.47 -7.94 -4.88
N ASP A 224 -10.15 -8.88 -4.23
CA ASP A 224 -11.47 -8.65 -3.62
C ASP A 224 -11.39 -7.56 -2.53
N ALA A 225 -10.29 -7.57 -1.78
CA ALA A 225 -9.94 -6.57 -0.78
C ALA A 225 -8.43 -6.52 -0.57
N ASN A 226 -7.93 -5.31 -0.30
CA ASN A 226 -6.57 -5.06 0.18
C ASN A 226 -6.62 -4.68 1.65
N ILE A 227 -5.75 -5.29 2.44
CA ILE A 227 -5.70 -5.14 3.89
C ILE A 227 -4.38 -4.51 4.29
N VAL A 228 -4.45 -3.36 4.96
CA VAL A 228 -3.28 -2.55 5.32
C VAL A 228 -3.29 -2.27 6.82
N ILE A 229 -2.11 -2.29 7.44
CA ILE A 229 -1.87 -1.87 8.82
C ILE A 229 -0.95 -0.65 8.78
N GLY A 230 -1.42 0.46 9.35
CA GLY A 230 -0.74 1.74 9.32
C GLY A 230 -1.01 2.58 8.07
N ILE A 231 -0.17 3.59 7.87
CA ILE A 231 -0.23 4.61 6.82
C ILE A 231 1.03 4.59 5.94
N GLY A 232 0.99 5.38 4.86
CA GLY A 232 2.13 5.56 3.94
C GLY A 232 1.97 4.77 2.64
N GLY A 233 3.08 4.32 2.07
CA GLY A 233 3.12 3.81 0.69
C GLY A 233 2.10 2.71 0.37
N ALA A 234 1.95 1.69 1.22
CA ALA A 234 0.97 0.62 1.00
C ALA A 234 -0.46 1.16 0.97
N LEU A 235 -0.82 2.01 1.94
CA LEU A 235 -2.14 2.65 2.00
C LEU A 235 -2.38 3.54 0.78
N THR A 236 -1.42 4.38 0.39
CA THR A 236 -1.56 5.28 -0.77
C THR A 236 -1.69 4.50 -2.08
N MET A 237 -0.93 3.42 -2.25
CA MET A 237 -1.09 2.53 -3.41
C MET A 237 -2.47 1.88 -3.43
N CYS A 238 -2.94 1.39 -2.28
CA CYS A 238 -4.27 0.80 -2.19
C CYS A 238 -5.37 1.83 -2.46
N GLN A 239 -5.27 3.05 -1.93
CA GLN A 239 -6.22 4.12 -2.23
C GLN A 239 -6.26 4.43 -3.73
N ALA A 240 -5.08 4.57 -4.35
CA ALA A 240 -4.95 4.86 -5.78
C ALA A 240 -5.43 3.72 -6.69
N CYS A 241 -5.22 2.46 -6.30
CA CYS A 241 -5.26 1.33 -7.21
C CYS A 241 -6.29 0.23 -6.86
N SER A 242 -6.75 0.17 -5.61
CA SER A 242 -7.69 -0.85 -5.13
C SER A 242 -9.14 -0.34 -5.21
N LEU A 243 -10.05 -1.25 -5.54
CA LEU A 243 -11.49 -1.01 -5.43
C LEU A 243 -12.02 -1.15 -4.00
N ASN A 244 -11.31 -1.90 -3.14
CA ASN A 244 -11.72 -2.19 -1.77
C ASN A 244 -10.49 -2.23 -0.86
N THR A 245 -10.42 -1.31 0.09
CA THR A 245 -9.31 -1.26 1.05
C THR A 245 -9.88 -1.28 2.47
N LEU A 246 -9.32 -2.12 3.33
CA LEU A 246 -9.49 -2.03 4.78
C LEU A 246 -8.14 -1.65 5.37
N CYS A 247 -8.14 -0.61 6.19
CA CYS A 247 -6.93 -0.09 6.79
C CYS A 247 -7.12 0.08 8.29
N TYR A 248 -6.28 -0.55 9.10
CA TYR A 248 -6.11 -0.14 10.48
C TYR A 248 -5.12 1.02 10.52
N SER A 249 -5.56 2.25 10.75
CA SER A 249 -4.68 3.43 10.70
C SER A 249 -4.17 3.88 12.07
N GLY A 250 -4.68 3.32 13.16
CA GLY A 250 -4.59 3.95 14.47
C GLY A 250 -5.32 5.30 14.51
N PRO A 251 -5.35 5.97 15.67
CA PRO A 251 -5.92 7.31 15.78
C PRO A 251 -5.09 8.32 14.98
N LEU A 252 -5.68 9.05 14.03
CA LEU A 252 -4.98 10.06 13.22
C LEU A 252 -5.21 11.47 13.79
N LYS A 253 -4.13 12.21 14.11
CA LYS A 253 -4.20 13.57 14.63
C LYS A 253 -3.97 14.61 13.54
N GLU A 254 -2.89 14.48 12.77
CA GLU A 254 -2.52 15.44 11.71
C GLU A 254 -3.21 15.08 10.39
N MET A 255 -3.34 13.78 10.13
CA MET A 255 -3.99 13.21 8.95
C MET A 255 -5.46 12.82 9.19
N TRP A 256 -6.13 13.46 10.15
CA TRP A 256 -7.54 13.15 10.49
C TRP A 256 -8.49 13.23 9.28
N TRP A 257 -8.20 14.11 8.32
CA TRP A 257 -8.94 14.26 7.07
C TRP A 257 -8.98 12.96 6.25
N MET A 258 -7.99 12.07 6.42
CA MET A 258 -7.97 10.77 5.76
C MET A 258 -9.17 9.91 6.19
N LEU A 259 -9.55 9.96 7.47
CA LEU A 259 -10.70 9.19 7.99
C LEU A 259 -12.02 9.58 7.31
N SER A 260 -12.15 10.84 6.90
CA SER A 260 -13.37 11.34 6.25
C SER A 260 -13.40 11.06 4.75
N ASN A 261 -12.24 11.05 4.10
CA ASN A 261 -12.13 10.93 2.64
C ASN A 261 -11.90 9.50 2.15
N TYR A 262 -11.50 8.58 3.04
CA TYR A 262 -11.18 7.20 2.67
C TYR A 262 -12.03 6.19 3.46
N PRO A 263 -13.14 5.71 2.88
CA PRO A 263 -13.94 4.64 3.46
C PRO A 263 -13.09 3.39 3.73
N GLY A 264 -13.35 2.71 4.85
CA GLY A 264 -12.63 1.50 5.24
C GLY A 264 -11.35 1.75 6.06
N MET A 265 -11.12 2.98 6.52
CA MET A 265 -10.12 3.28 7.55
C MET A 265 -10.72 3.14 8.95
N TYR A 266 -10.02 2.41 9.81
CA TYR A 266 -10.43 2.12 11.17
C TYR A 266 -9.34 2.60 12.14
N PRO A 267 -9.67 3.50 13.07
CA PRO A 267 -8.71 3.99 14.06
C PRO A 267 -8.45 2.98 15.18
N GLU A 268 -9.38 2.06 15.41
CA GLU A 268 -9.29 1.02 16.45
C GLU A 268 -9.10 -0.37 15.85
N MET A 269 -8.23 -1.17 16.47
CA MET A 269 -7.88 -2.50 15.97
C MET A 269 -9.07 -3.46 16.03
N ASP A 270 -9.87 -3.44 17.10
CA ASP A 270 -11.04 -4.32 17.23
C ASP A 270 -12.09 -4.06 16.13
N ASP A 271 -12.32 -2.78 15.81
CA ASP A 271 -13.21 -2.38 14.73
C ASP A 271 -12.67 -2.85 13.38
N PHE A 272 -11.37 -2.69 13.15
CA PHE A 272 -10.71 -3.19 11.96
C PHE A 272 -10.84 -4.72 11.80
N LEU A 273 -10.55 -5.49 12.85
CA LEU A 273 -10.64 -6.96 12.82
C LEU A 273 -12.09 -7.43 12.63
N THR A 274 -13.05 -6.71 13.21
CA THR A 274 -14.48 -6.94 13.02
C THR A 274 -14.89 -6.66 11.57
N ALA A 275 -14.45 -5.53 11.01
CA ALA A 275 -14.68 -5.16 9.63
C ALA A 275 -14.02 -6.11 8.64
N TRP A 276 -12.80 -6.58 8.93
CA TRP A 276 -12.13 -7.63 8.17
C TRP A 276 -13.03 -8.85 8.11
N LYS A 277 -13.42 -9.41 9.27
CA LYS A 277 -14.34 -10.56 9.32
C LYS A 277 -15.56 -10.28 8.46
N GLN A 278 -16.29 -9.19 8.70
CA GLN A 278 -17.50 -8.87 7.94
C GLN A 278 -17.26 -8.75 6.43
N LYS A 279 -16.18 -8.10 5.97
CA LYS A 279 -15.85 -7.97 4.55
C LYS A 279 -15.57 -9.34 3.93
N ILE A 280 -14.98 -10.25 4.69
CA ILE A 280 -14.72 -11.61 4.23
C ILE A 280 -15.95 -12.52 4.34
N TYR A 281 -16.84 -12.33 5.32
CA TYR A 281 -18.09 -13.08 5.45
C TYR A 281 -19.16 -12.62 4.44
N ASN A 282 -19.40 -11.30 4.37
CA ASN A 282 -20.64 -10.72 3.83
C ASN A 282 -20.53 -10.22 2.39
N TYR A 283 -19.41 -10.42 1.67
CA TYR A 283 -19.38 -10.05 0.26
C TYR A 283 -20.32 -10.99 -0.53
N PRO A 284 -21.44 -10.49 -1.07
CA PRO A 284 -22.41 -11.34 -1.76
C PRO A 284 -21.78 -11.91 -3.04
N LYS A 285 -22.23 -13.11 -3.45
CA LYS A 285 -21.80 -13.82 -4.67
C LYS A 285 -22.17 -13.10 -6.01
N SER A 286 -22.40 -11.80 -6.02
CA SER A 286 -22.93 -11.02 -7.16
C SER A 286 -22.06 -9.78 -7.36
N ASN A 287 -21.38 -9.54 -8.49
CA ASN A 287 -21.88 -9.60 -9.85
C ASN A 287 -20.83 -10.18 -10.81
N ARG A 288 -21.08 -11.38 -11.34
CA ARG A 288 -20.59 -11.70 -12.69
C ARG A 288 -21.34 -10.78 -13.64
N ARG A 289 -20.71 -9.67 -14.05
CA ARG A 289 -21.17 -8.95 -15.24
C ARG A 289 -20.94 -9.89 -16.42
N THR A 290 -22.06 -10.37 -16.96
CA THR A 290 -22.21 -10.87 -18.33
C THR A 290 -21.62 -9.90 -19.34
#